data_AF-A0A9Q1LDK8-F1
#
_entry.id   AF-A0A9Q1LDK8-F1
#
_cell.length_a   1.000
_cell.length_b   1.000
_cell.length_c   1.000
_cell.angle_alpha   90.00
_cell.angle_beta   90.00
_cell.angle_gamma   90.00
#
_symmetry.space_group_name_H-M   'P 1'
#
loop_
_entity.id
_entity.type
_entity.pdbx_description
1 polymer ?
#
loop_
_entity_poly.entity_id
_entity_poly.type
_entity_poly.pdbx_seq_one_letter_code
_entity_poly.pdbx_strand_id
1 'polypeptide(L)'
;MGKGRAPCCDKSKVKKGPWSCEEDLRLISFIQKHGHQNWRSLPKQAGLLRCGKSCRLRWINYLRPDVKRGNFTPQEEDTIIKLHQSFGNKWSRIASHLPGRTDNEIKNVWNTHLKKRLIKRLHGEAKLDGSPCANSPSSSSTSVLSHKTSNEGEFKNVNGNMITEKEASKSCPPTSSYASSLSNLSQVEISSPNHVDMDWIFQVNEELEFPSTTTTTRKVHDDGVIEIPLEFDIDFWDMLDITDRPSPPNSESKPDNGSEAPQPVCQGLSEFECQKWLRYFENELLAVSSNEPVVSVDWLHANLKEPDVKVLDASWYMPNEQRNPLQEYQVAHIPGALFFDVDGISDRTTNLPHMLPSEEAFAATVSSLGIENKDGIVVYDGKGIFSAARVWWMFRVFGHDRVWVLDGGLPRWRASGYDVESSASGDAILKASTASEAIETCLQVAPITYQTKFQPHLVWTLDQVWKNIEEKTYQHIDARSKARFDGVAPEPRKGIRSGHVPGSKCIPFTQMLDGSQTLLSNEELKKKFDQKGISLDNPIVTSCGTGVTACILALGLHRLGKNDVPVYDGSWTEWGGHQDAPVSTSEA
;
A
#
# COMPACT_ATOMS: atom_id res chain seq x y z
N MET A 1 15.11 -2.94 -45.59
CA MET A 1 15.03 -3.67 -44.29
C MET A 1 16.36 -3.73 -43.57
N GLY A 2 16.52 -3.03 -42.44
CA GLY A 2 17.59 -3.32 -41.48
C GLY A 2 17.28 -4.63 -40.72
N LYS A 3 18.31 -5.42 -40.38
CA LYS A 3 18.14 -6.64 -39.57
C LYS A 3 17.90 -6.28 -38.10
N GLY A 4 16.68 -5.90 -37.76
CA GLY A 4 16.26 -5.65 -36.37
C GLY A 4 16.63 -6.84 -35.47
N ARG A 5 17.28 -6.56 -34.34
CA ARG A 5 17.75 -7.60 -33.41
C ARG A 5 16.57 -8.44 -32.93
N ALA A 6 16.61 -9.75 -33.18
CA ALA A 6 15.52 -10.65 -32.83
C ALA A 6 15.15 -10.56 -31.33
N PRO A 7 13.86 -10.69 -30.95
CA PRO A 7 13.44 -10.59 -29.56
C PRO A 7 14.24 -11.51 -28.63
N CYS A 8 14.73 -10.96 -27.52
CA CYS A 8 15.63 -11.68 -26.59
C CYS A 8 14.99 -12.95 -25.96
N CYS A 9 13.66 -13.07 -26.02
CA CYS A 9 12.90 -14.26 -25.66
C CYS A 9 11.49 -14.20 -26.27
N ASP A 10 10.90 -15.37 -26.52
CA ASP A 10 9.45 -15.51 -26.74
C ASP A 10 8.70 -15.05 -25.48
N LYS A 11 7.84 -14.04 -25.62
CA LYS A 11 7.12 -13.43 -24.49
C LYS A 11 6.09 -14.39 -23.86
N SER A 12 5.68 -15.44 -24.56
CA SER A 12 4.63 -16.38 -24.10
C SER A 12 5.12 -17.41 -23.06
N LYS A 13 6.44 -17.59 -22.89
CA LYS A 13 7.04 -18.72 -22.13
C LYS A 13 8.00 -18.30 -21.00
N VAL A 14 7.93 -17.04 -20.57
CA VAL A 14 8.84 -16.48 -19.55
C VAL A 14 8.08 -16.07 -18.28
N LYS A 15 8.42 -16.73 -17.16
CA LYS A 15 7.92 -16.44 -15.81
C LYS A 15 8.35 -15.03 -15.36
N LYS A 16 7.36 -14.18 -15.11
CA LYS A 16 7.51 -12.88 -14.40
C LYS A 16 7.35 -13.09 -12.89
N GLY A 17 7.62 -12.05 -12.09
CA GLY A 17 7.55 -12.13 -10.62
C GLY A 17 8.85 -12.60 -9.95
N PRO A 18 8.86 -12.75 -8.61
CA PRO A 18 10.05 -13.01 -7.81
C PRO A 18 10.73 -14.34 -8.15
N TRP A 19 12.03 -14.44 -7.86
CA TRP A 19 12.82 -15.67 -7.96
C TRP A 19 12.53 -16.58 -6.75
N SER A 20 12.29 -17.87 -6.97
CA SER A 20 12.28 -18.85 -5.88
C SER A 20 13.69 -19.37 -5.60
N CYS A 21 13.92 -19.88 -4.39
CA CYS A 21 15.19 -20.52 -4.00
C CYS A 21 15.60 -21.64 -4.97
N GLU A 22 14.63 -22.35 -5.55
CA GLU A 22 14.90 -23.41 -6.52
C GLU A 22 15.33 -22.88 -7.90
N GLU A 23 14.82 -21.73 -8.34
CA GLU A 23 15.32 -21.06 -9.54
C GLU A 23 16.74 -20.51 -9.32
N ASP A 24 17.03 -20.02 -8.11
CA ASP A 24 18.38 -19.59 -7.73
C ASP A 24 19.36 -20.78 -7.67
N LEU A 25 18.97 -21.91 -7.07
CA LEU A 25 19.79 -23.14 -7.03
C LEU A 25 20.10 -23.67 -8.43
N ARG A 26 19.11 -23.70 -9.34
CA ARG A 26 19.32 -24.08 -10.74
C ARG A 26 20.26 -23.12 -11.46
N LEU A 27 20.14 -21.81 -11.21
CA LEU A 27 21.03 -20.79 -11.77
C LEU A 27 22.48 -20.93 -11.25
N ILE A 28 22.66 -21.13 -9.94
CA ILE A 28 23.96 -21.35 -9.29
C ILE A 28 24.62 -22.62 -9.83
N SER A 29 23.92 -23.76 -9.79
CA SER A 29 24.42 -25.06 -10.23
C SER A 29 24.84 -25.05 -11.70
N PHE A 30 24.02 -24.45 -12.58
CA PHE A 30 24.38 -24.31 -13.99
C PHE A 30 25.64 -23.47 -14.18
N ILE A 31 25.75 -22.32 -13.51
CA ILE A 31 26.89 -21.42 -13.66
C ILE A 31 28.18 -22.01 -13.06
N GLN A 32 28.10 -22.74 -11.95
CA GLN A 32 29.25 -23.46 -11.39
C GLN A 32 29.77 -24.55 -12.34
N LYS A 33 28.87 -25.22 -13.08
CA LYS A 33 29.22 -26.32 -14.00
C LYS A 33 29.61 -25.88 -15.42
N HIS A 34 29.06 -24.77 -15.92
CA HIS A 34 29.17 -24.35 -17.32
C HIS A 34 29.64 -22.90 -17.52
N GLY A 35 29.87 -22.14 -16.45
CA GLY A 35 30.15 -20.71 -16.50
C GLY A 35 28.95 -19.88 -16.96
N HIS A 36 29.19 -18.60 -17.26
CA HIS A 36 28.14 -17.64 -17.58
C HIS A 36 28.48 -16.70 -18.76
N GLN A 37 29.23 -17.20 -19.75
CA GLN A 37 29.64 -16.39 -20.91
C GLN A 37 28.46 -16.02 -21.83
N ASN A 38 27.52 -16.95 -22.08
CA ASN A 38 26.36 -16.71 -22.95
C ASN A 38 25.03 -16.63 -22.17
N TRP A 39 24.72 -15.43 -21.68
CA TRP A 39 23.45 -15.15 -21.00
C TRP A 39 22.19 -15.38 -21.85
N ARG A 40 22.28 -15.43 -23.20
CA ARG A 40 21.10 -15.64 -24.06
C ARG A 40 20.65 -17.10 -24.09
N SER A 41 21.59 -18.05 -24.14
CA SER A 41 21.29 -19.50 -24.16
C SER A 41 21.08 -20.08 -22.75
N LEU A 42 21.77 -19.52 -21.76
CA LEU A 42 21.82 -20.02 -20.38
C LEU A 42 20.46 -20.40 -19.78
N PRO A 43 19.36 -19.61 -19.87
CA PRO A 43 18.12 -19.96 -19.18
C PRO A 43 17.50 -21.26 -19.72
N LYS A 44 17.50 -21.44 -21.04
CA LYS A 44 17.00 -22.67 -21.68
C LYS A 44 17.87 -23.89 -21.33
N GLN A 45 19.18 -23.69 -21.19
CA GLN A 45 20.14 -24.74 -20.83
C GLN A 45 20.08 -25.10 -19.33
N ALA A 46 19.71 -24.15 -18.46
CA ALA A 46 19.55 -24.32 -17.02
C ALA A 46 18.15 -24.79 -16.58
N GLY A 47 17.23 -25.07 -17.51
CA GLY A 47 15.84 -25.42 -17.18
C GLY A 47 15.05 -24.27 -16.50
N LEU A 48 15.43 -23.02 -16.77
CA LEU A 48 14.83 -21.82 -16.19
C LEU A 48 13.86 -21.14 -17.18
N LEU A 49 12.62 -20.94 -16.75
CA LEU A 49 11.61 -20.17 -17.49
C LEU A 49 11.85 -18.66 -17.36
N ARG A 50 13.09 -18.20 -17.47
CA ARG A 50 13.52 -16.80 -17.29
C ARG A 50 14.22 -16.29 -18.55
N CYS A 51 14.26 -14.97 -18.74
CA CYS A 51 15.04 -14.37 -19.83
C CYS A 51 16.50 -14.12 -19.41
N GLY A 52 17.41 -14.11 -20.39
CA GLY A 52 18.85 -13.97 -20.13
C GLY A 52 19.25 -12.73 -19.33
N LYS A 53 18.54 -11.60 -19.55
CA LYS A 53 18.73 -10.36 -18.76
C LYS A 53 18.37 -10.57 -17.29
N SER A 54 17.32 -11.33 -16.98
CA SER A 54 16.91 -11.65 -15.61
C SER A 54 17.95 -12.53 -14.91
N CYS A 55 18.40 -13.61 -15.57
CA CYS A 55 19.45 -14.48 -15.02
C CYS A 55 20.76 -13.70 -14.76
N ARG A 56 21.17 -12.83 -15.68
CA ARG A 56 22.37 -11.97 -15.52
C ARG A 56 22.24 -11.07 -14.29
N LEU A 57 21.11 -10.37 -14.15
CA LEU A 57 20.87 -9.46 -13.03
C LEU A 57 20.78 -10.21 -11.69
N ARG A 58 20.10 -11.36 -11.65
CA ARG A 58 19.99 -12.17 -10.44
C ARG A 58 21.36 -12.70 -9.98
N TRP A 59 22.16 -13.21 -10.92
CA TRP A 59 23.52 -13.67 -10.63
C TRP A 59 24.40 -12.53 -10.10
N ILE A 60 24.58 -11.47 -10.89
CA ILE A 60 25.52 -10.38 -10.59
C ILE A 60 25.18 -9.65 -9.29
N ASN A 61 23.88 -9.48 -8.98
CA ASN A 61 23.46 -8.63 -7.85
C ASN A 61 23.16 -9.40 -6.55
N TYR A 62 23.02 -10.74 -6.57
CA TYR A 62 22.55 -11.50 -5.40
C TYR A 62 23.20 -12.87 -5.16
N LEU A 63 23.58 -13.60 -6.23
CA LEU A 63 24.01 -15.01 -6.11
C LEU A 63 25.51 -15.23 -6.31
N ARG A 64 26.24 -14.26 -6.89
CA ARG A 64 27.68 -14.37 -7.13
C ARG A 64 28.44 -14.42 -5.77
N PRO A 65 29.33 -15.40 -5.50
CA PRO A 65 29.85 -15.66 -4.15
C PRO A 65 30.69 -14.55 -3.50
N ASP A 66 31.23 -13.62 -4.28
CA ASP A 66 32.03 -12.48 -3.85
C ASP A 66 31.20 -11.26 -3.41
N VAL A 67 29.88 -11.27 -3.60
CA VAL A 67 28.99 -10.17 -3.22
C VAL A 67 28.84 -10.12 -1.69
N LYS A 68 29.37 -9.05 -1.08
CA LYS A 68 29.28 -8.76 0.35
C LYS A 68 27.84 -8.47 0.75
N ARG A 69 27.33 -9.18 1.75
CA ARG A 69 25.99 -8.96 2.32
C ARG A 69 26.09 -8.07 3.57
N GLY A 70 25.09 -7.23 3.79
CA GLY A 70 25.03 -6.30 4.92
C GLY A 70 25.54 -4.88 4.60
N ASN A 71 25.45 -4.00 5.61
CA ASN A 71 25.64 -2.55 5.47
C ASN A 71 27.01 -2.17 4.92
N PHE A 72 27.09 -0.99 4.28
CA PHE A 72 28.36 -0.37 3.88
C PHE A 72 29.16 0.07 5.10
N THR A 73 30.49 -0.12 5.09
CA THR A 73 31.36 0.45 6.13
C THR A 73 31.61 1.95 5.86
N PRO A 74 31.91 2.78 6.87
CA PRO A 74 32.22 4.19 6.67
C PRO A 74 33.34 4.44 5.64
N GLN A 75 34.31 3.52 5.55
CA GLN A 75 35.39 3.57 4.58
C GLN A 75 34.93 3.26 3.15
N GLU A 76 34.00 2.31 2.97
CA GLU A 76 33.35 2.07 1.66
C GLU A 76 32.50 3.30 1.28
N GLU A 77 31.73 3.86 2.21
CA GLU A 77 30.89 5.05 2.00
C GLU A 77 31.68 6.30 1.59
N ASP A 78 32.75 6.65 2.33
CA ASP A 78 33.60 7.80 2.01
C ASP A 78 34.34 7.59 0.67
N THR A 79 34.61 6.33 0.29
CA THR A 79 35.14 5.97 -1.02
C THR A 79 34.09 6.20 -2.12
N ILE A 80 32.83 5.83 -1.90
CA ILE A 80 31.72 6.15 -2.83
C ILE A 80 31.59 7.65 -3.01
N ILE A 81 31.67 8.46 -1.94
CA ILE A 81 31.54 9.92 -2.01
C ILE A 81 32.65 10.52 -2.90
N LYS A 82 33.92 10.15 -2.66
CA LYS A 82 35.08 10.65 -3.45
C LYS A 82 35.00 10.24 -4.91
N LEU A 83 34.58 9.00 -5.19
CA LEU A 83 34.46 8.49 -6.56
C LEU A 83 33.24 9.07 -7.29
N HIS A 84 32.14 9.38 -6.59
CA HIS A 84 30.98 10.07 -7.17
C HIS A 84 31.32 11.52 -7.51
N GLN A 85 32.01 12.25 -6.63
CA GLN A 85 32.54 13.59 -6.94
C GLN A 85 33.44 13.58 -8.19
N SER A 86 34.20 12.50 -8.40
CA SER A 86 35.14 12.36 -9.52
C SER A 86 34.51 11.89 -10.83
N PHE A 87 33.48 11.03 -10.78
CA PHE A 87 32.94 10.32 -11.95
C PHE A 87 31.43 10.51 -12.19
N GLY A 88 30.71 11.15 -11.26
CA GLY A 88 29.25 11.26 -11.26
C GLY A 88 28.56 9.89 -11.14
N ASN A 89 27.38 9.76 -11.76
CA ASN A 89 26.51 8.58 -11.69
C ASN A 89 27.04 7.34 -12.47
N LYS A 90 28.37 7.19 -12.63
CA LYS A 90 29.01 6.08 -13.36
C LYS A 90 29.19 4.85 -12.46
N TRP A 91 28.06 4.33 -11.96
CA TRP A 91 28.00 3.34 -10.88
C TRP A 91 28.88 2.09 -11.08
N SER A 92 28.96 1.56 -12.31
CA SER A 92 29.82 0.41 -12.65
C SER A 92 31.33 0.71 -12.50
N ARG A 93 31.75 1.94 -12.79
CA ARG A 93 33.12 2.43 -12.57
C ARG A 93 33.40 2.74 -11.08
N ILE A 94 32.37 3.03 -10.28
CA ILE A 94 32.53 3.14 -8.83
C ILE A 94 32.64 1.73 -8.21
N ALA A 95 31.84 0.76 -8.68
CA ALA A 95 31.87 -0.63 -8.24
C ALA A 95 33.23 -1.32 -8.44
N SER A 96 33.95 -1.02 -9.53
CA SER A 96 35.29 -1.59 -9.77
C SER A 96 36.35 -1.19 -8.72
N HIS A 97 36.05 -0.21 -7.85
CA HIS A 97 36.93 0.23 -6.76
C HIS A 97 36.48 -0.28 -5.38
N LEU A 98 35.38 -1.05 -5.30
CA LEU A 98 34.77 -1.53 -4.06
C LEU A 98 34.57 -3.05 -4.10
N PRO A 99 35.62 -3.85 -3.80
CA PRO A 99 35.57 -5.30 -3.92
C PRO A 99 34.38 -5.91 -3.19
N GLY A 100 33.58 -6.69 -3.93
CA GLY A 100 32.37 -7.34 -3.44
C GLY A 100 31.13 -6.44 -3.31
N ARG A 101 31.15 -5.20 -3.78
CA ARG A 101 29.95 -4.33 -3.88
C ARG A 101 29.52 -4.16 -5.34
N THR A 102 28.22 -4.13 -5.57
CA THR A 102 27.63 -4.01 -6.91
C THR A 102 27.27 -2.56 -7.24
N ASP A 103 27.21 -2.25 -8.54
CA ASP A 103 26.82 -0.93 -9.04
C ASP A 103 25.39 -0.55 -8.59
N ASN A 104 24.51 -1.54 -8.51
CA ASN A 104 23.15 -1.39 -7.99
C ASN A 104 23.13 -1.03 -6.49
N GLU A 105 23.91 -1.70 -5.64
CA GLU A 105 23.99 -1.36 -4.21
C GLU A 105 24.60 0.03 -3.99
N ILE A 106 25.64 0.40 -4.74
CA ILE A 106 26.32 1.70 -4.63
C ILE A 106 25.39 2.83 -5.04
N LYS A 107 24.67 2.68 -6.15
CA LYS A 107 23.59 3.58 -6.58
C LYS A 107 22.52 3.70 -5.49
N ASN A 108 22.16 2.60 -4.83
CA ASN A 108 21.13 2.61 -3.79
C ASN A 108 21.61 3.38 -2.55
N VAL A 109 22.74 3.01 -1.93
CA VAL A 109 23.27 3.70 -0.72
C VAL A 109 23.59 5.17 -0.98
N TRP A 110 23.99 5.53 -2.21
CA TRP A 110 24.13 6.93 -2.61
C TRP A 110 22.82 7.71 -2.48
N ASN A 111 21.74 7.20 -3.09
CA ASN A 111 20.46 7.91 -3.13
C ASN A 111 19.67 7.82 -1.82
N THR A 112 19.78 6.73 -1.07
CA THR A 112 19.09 6.59 0.23
C THR A 112 19.80 7.32 1.36
N HIS A 113 21.13 7.25 1.42
CA HIS A 113 21.91 7.67 2.60
C HIS A 113 22.95 8.77 2.29
N LEU A 114 23.90 8.53 1.38
CA LEU A 114 25.10 9.38 1.26
C LEU A 114 24.80 10.78 0.72
N LYS A 115 23.96 10.91 -0.31
CA LYS A 115 23.51 12.21 -0.84
C LYS A 115 22.85 13.05 0.26
N LYS A 116 21.96 12.45 1.06
CA LYS A 116 21.27 13.12 2.17
C LYS A 116 22.25 13.50 3.29
N ARG A 117 23.20 12.63 3.62
CA ARG A 117 24.24 12.88 4.65
C ARG A 117 25.17 14.03 4.26
N LEU A 118 25.57 14.12 3.00
CA LEU A 118 26.42 15.19 2.49
C LEU A 118 25.69 16.55 2.51
N ILE A 119 24.44 16.60 2.02
CA ILE A 119 23.58 17.80 2.11
C ILE A 119 23.44 18.26 3.56
N LYS A 120 23.21 17.34 4.52
CA LYS A 120 23.08 17.67 5.94
C LYS A 120 24.38 18.20 6.57
N ARG A 121 25.57 17.78 6.12
CA ARG A 121 26.85 18.36 6.60
C ARG A 121 27.03 19.79 6.08
N LEU A 122 26.79 20.03 4.79
CA LEU A 122 26.92 21.36 4.18
C LEU A 122 25.99 22.39 4.84
N HIS A 123 24.78 21.99 5.25
CA HIS A 123 23.85 22.84 6.02
C HIS A 123 24.21 22.98 7.52
N GLY A 124 25.14 22.17 8.03
CA GLY A 124 25.58 22.18 9.43
C GLY A 124 26.88 22.95 9.68
N GLU A 125 27.81 22.91 8.72
CA GLU A 125 29.11 23.59 8.82
C GLU A 125 28.98 25.12 8.74
N ALA A 126 27.90 25.64 8.16
CA ALA A 126 27.53 27.06 8.13
C ALA A 126 27.10 27.67 9.50
N LYS A 127 27.38 27.01 10.63
CA LYS A 127 27.02 27.44 12.00
C LYS A 127 28.18 27.46 13.00
N LEU A 128 29.43 27.31 12.56
CA LEU A 128 30.61 27.35 13.43
C LEU A 128 31.64 28.39 12.96
N ASP A 129 31.26 29.66 13.02
CA ASP A 129 32.20 30.76 13.26
C ASP A 129 31.54 31.78 14.20
N GLY A 130 32.27 32.25 15.22
CA GLY A 130 31.71 33.10 16.28
C GLY A 130 32.03 32.67 17.72
N SER A 131 33.05 33.31 18.30
CA SER A 131 33.41 33.31 19.73
C SER A 131 34.20 34.61 19.99
N PRO A 132 34.40 35.11 21.24
CA PRO A 132 34.16 34.46 22.53
C PRO A 132 33.50 35.39 23.59
N CYS A 133 33.76 35.07 24.88
CA CYS A 133 33.55 35.84 26.11
C CYS A 133 32.20 35.69 26.85
N ALA A 134 32.12 35.79 28.18
CA ALA A 134 33.04 35.44 29.28
C ALA A 134 32.36 35.81 30.62
N ASN A 135 32.30 34.89 31.59
CA ASN A 135 32.58 35.10 33.03
C ASN A 135 32.17 33.88 33.87
N SER A 136 32.62 33.83 35.13
CA SER A 136 32.59 32.63 35.99
C SER A 136 32.13 32.98 37.43
N PRO A 137 32.25 32.13 38.49
CA PRO A 137 31.02 31.72 39.19
C PRO A 137 31.03 31.91 40.72
N SER A 138 29.89 31.64 41.36
CA SER A 138 29.74 31.52 42.82
C SER A 138 28.52 30.67 43.20
N SER A 139 28.45 29.88 44.28
CA SER A 139 29.46 29.08 45.02
C SER A 139 28.80 28.51 46.31
N SER A 140 28.98 27.22 46.62
CA SER A 140 28.70 26.60 47.95
C SER A 140 27.20 26.57 48.40
N SER A 141 26.69 25.70 49.29
CA SER A 141 27.24 24.57 50.08
C SER A 141 26.15 23.54 50.45
N THR A 142 26.58 22.44 51.08
CA THR A 142 25.90 21.44 51.95
C THR A 142 24.88 22.04 52.98
N SER A 143 24.01 21.30 53.71
CA SER A 143 24.10 19.89 54.20
C SER A 143 22.77 19.32 54.82
N VAL A 144 22.55 18.00 54.68
CA VAL A 144 22.25 16.98 55.75
C VAL A 144 20.94 17.00 56.59
N LEU A 145 20.19 15.88 56.51
CA LEU A 145 19.34 15.14 57.51
C LEU A 145 18.74 15.90 58.73
N SER A 146 17.43 15.76 59.04
CA SER A 146 16.93 14.58 59.80
C SER A 146 15.40 14.48 59.99
N HIS A 147 14.90 13.23 59.99
CA HIS A 147 13.81 12.61 60.78
C HIS A 147 12.48 13.31 61.21
N LYS A 148 11.39 12.66 60.78
CA LYS A 148 10.27 12.06 61.57
C LYS A 148 9.02 12.89 62.02
N THR A 149 7.88 12.35 61.55
CA THR A 149 6.60 12.04 62.25
C THR A 149 5.59 13.14 62.63
N SER A 150 4.33 12.67 62.65
CA SER A 150 3.15 13.17 63.39
C SER A 150 2.16 14.10 62.66
N ASN A 151 1.10 13.45 62.13
CA ASN A 151 -0.33 13.65 62.40
C ASN A 151 -1.01 15.05 62.48
N GLU A 152 -2.28 14.99 62.04
CA GLU A 152 -3.47 15.69 62.53
C GLU A 152 -3.72 17.17 62.21
N GLY A 153 -4.85 17.38 61.51
CA GLY A 153 -5.80 18.46 61.77
C GLY A 153 -5.51 19.84 61.20
N GLU A 154 -6.49 20.75 61.13
CA GLU A 154 -7.94 20.51 60.99
C GLU A 154 -8.62 21.78 60.42
N PHE A 155 -9.84 21.61 59.91
CA PHE A 155 -10.91 22.61 59.85
C PHE A 155 -10.79 23.91 59.01
N LYS A 156 -11.74 23.95 58.06
CA LYS A 156 -12.77 25.01 57.84
C LYS A 156 -12.38 26.32 57.16
N ASN A 157 -13.32 27.06 56.55
CA ASN A 157 -14.56 26.79 55.79
C ASN A 157 -15.13 28.19 55.40
N VAL A 158 -16.42 28.26 55.00
CA VAL A 158 -17.31 29.44 55.04
C VAL A 158 -17.18 30.41 53.86
N ASN A 159 -18.25 30.85 53.17
CA ASN A 159 -19.56 30.25 52.79
C ASN A 159 -20.26 31.23 51.82
N GLY A 160 -21.34 30.81 51.14
CA GLY A 160 -22.20 31.70 50.35
C GLY A 160 -22.91 30.98 49.19
N ASN A 161 -23.78 29.99 49.45
CA ASN A 161 -25.24 30.12 49.65
C ASN A 161 -26.03 30.70 48.45
N MET A 162 -27.24 30.20 48.09
CA MET A 162 -28.01 28.97 48.42
C MET A 162 -29.29 28.96 47.53
N ILE A 163 -30.10 27.89 47.62
CA ILE A 163 -31.53 27.79 47.19
C ILE A 163 -31.74 27.59 45.67
N THR A 164 -32.52 26.63 45.15
CA THR A 164 -32.88 25.22 45.49
C THR A 164 -33.26 24.55 44.12
N GLU A 165 -33.77 23.32 43.89
CA GLU A 165 -34.31 22.14 44.61
C GLU A 165 -34.21 20.92 43.60
N LYS A 166 -34.85 19.73 43.64
CA LYS A 166 -35.93 19.18 44.48
C LYS A 166 -35.79 17.68 44.84
N GLU A 167 -36.53 16.80 44.18
CA GLU A 167 -36.86 15.41 44.54
C GLU A 167 -36.93 14.53 43.26
N ALA A 168 -36.83 13.19 43.27
CA ALA A 168 -36.29 12.16 44.19
C ALA A 168 -36.45 10.78 43.44
N SER A 169 -36.43 9.55 43.97
CA SER A 169 -36.29 8.99 45.34
C SER A 169 -35.91 7.49 45.28
N LYS A 170 -35.29 6.95 46.35
CA LYS A 170 -35.28 5.52 46.78
C LYS A 170 -34.48 4.52 45.90
N SER A 171 -33.91 3.42 46.43
CA SER A 171 -33.59 3.04 47.83
C SER A 171 -32.59 1.87 47.87
N CYS A 172 -31.82 1.75 48.97
CA CYS A 172 -30.77 0.73 49.21
C CYS A 172 -31.30 -0.41 50.13
N PRO A 173 -30.49 -1.23 50.87
CA PRO A 173 -29.14 -1.82 50.70
C PRO A 173 -29.13 -3.38 51.00
N PRO A 174 -28.20 -4.03 51.77
CA PRO A 174 -26.87 -4.54 51.39
C PRO A 174 -26.53 -6.01 51.84
N THR A 175 -25.23 -6.39 51.73
CA THR A 175 -24.48 -7.47 52.45
C THR A 175 -24.78 -8.94 52.07
N SER A 176 -23.89 -9.93 52.30
CA SER A 176 -22.67 -9.99 53.13
C SER A 176 -21.49 -10.77 52.48
N SER A 177 -20.40 -10.99 53.23
CA SER A 177 -19.05 -11.32 52.73
C SER A 177 -18.30 -12.43 53.51
N TYR A 178 -17.17 -12.90 52.94
CA TYR A 178 -16.05 -13.70 53.52
C TYR A 178 -16.11 -15.25 53.61
N ALA A 179 -15.10 -15.89 52.98
CA ALA A 179 -14.20 -17.02 53.36
C ALA A 179 -14.74 -18.25 54.16
N SER A 180 -14.14 -19.46 54.13
CA SER A 180 -12.79 -19.96 53.72
C SER A 180 -12.91 -21.44 53.23
N SER A 181 -12.22 -21.90 52.18
CA SER A 181 -10.86 -22.55 52.15
C SER A 181 -10.68 -23.94 52.80
N LEU A 182 -10.05 -24.87 52.05
CA LEU A 182 -9.49 -26.20 52.43
C LEU A 182 -10.49 -27.36 52.74
N SER A 183 -10.25 -28.65 52.42
CA SER A 183 -9.17 -29.31 51.63
C SER A 183 -9.46 -30.77 51.19
N ASN A 184 -9.08 -31.11 49.95
CA ASN A 184 -8.46 -32.37 49.42
C ASN A 184 -9.03 -33.81 49.57
N LEU A 185 -9.08 -34.48 48.39
CA LEU A 185 -8.72 -35.88 48.04
C LEU A 185 -9.55 -37.09 48.51
N SER A 186 -10.42 -37.59 47.63
CA SER A 186 -10.27 -38.84 46.81
C SER A 186 -11.57 -39.03 45.96
N GLN A 187 -11.66 -39.74 44.83
CA GLN A 187 -10.92 -40.89 44.27
C GLN A 187 -10.80 -40.81 42.71
N VAL A 188 -9.61 -41.12 42.16
CA VAL A 188 -9.30 -42.25 41.22
C VAL A 188 -10.53 -43.01 40.63
N GLU A 189 -10.68 -43.36 39.33
CA GLU A 189 -9.81 -43.29 38.12
C GLU A 189 -10.59 -43.59 36.78
N ILE A 190 -9.89 -43.60 35.62
CA ILE A 190 -10.16 -44.40 34.39
C ILE A 190 -11.43 -44.06 33.54
N SER A 191 -11.42 -44.03 32.19
CA SER A 191 -10.35 -43.99 31.17
C SER A 191 -10.90 -43.59 29.78
N SER A 192 -10.02 -43.33 28.80
CA SER A 192 -10.36 -43.06 27.39
C SER A 192 -10.79 -44.31 26.60
N PRO A 193 -11.45 -44.12 25.44
CA PRO A 193 -11.31 -45.03 24.29
C PRO A 193 -10.68 -44.35 23.06
N ASN A 194 -9.98 -45.14 22.24
CA ASN A 194 -9.37 -44.75 20.95
C ASN A 194 -9.93 -45.63 19.82
N HIS A 195 -9.78 -45.14 18.58
CA HIS A 195 -9.63 -45.90 17.32
C HIS A 195 -10.79 -46.76 16.76
N VAL A 196 -11.19 -46.42 15.53
CA VAL A 196 -11.58 -47.28 14.39
C VAL A 196 -11.77 -46.35 13.16
N ASP A 197 -11.53 -46.75 11.92
CA ASP A 197 -10.53 -47.68 11.37
C ASP A 197 -10.28 -47.30 9.89
N MET A 198 -9.17 -47.71 9.27
CA MET A 198 -8.83 -47.29 7.90
C MET A 198 -7.88 -48.27 7.19
N ASP A 199 -8.40 -49.14 6.32
CA ASP A 199 -7.68 -49.64 5.14
C ASP A 199 -8.57 -50.46 4.16
N TRP A 200 -7.98 -50.89 3.04
CA TRP A 200 -8.50 -51.79 1.97
C TRP A 200 -9.37 -51.13 0.86
N ILE A 201 -8.80 -50.60 -0.24
CA ILE A 201 -8.14 -51.24 -1.42
C ILE A 201 -9.12 -51.68 -2.53
N PHE A 202 -8.95 -51.12 -3.74
CA PHE A 202 -8.55 -51.90 -4.92
C PHE A 202 -7.90 -51.06 -6.05
N GLN A 203 -6.91 -51.66 -6.72
CA GLN A 203 -6.20 -51.17 -7.92
C GLN A 203 -7.05 -51.44 -9.20
N VAL A 204 -6.74 -51.03 -10.44
CA VAL A 204 -5.56 -51.35 -11.30
C VAL A 204 -5.42 -50.34 -12.46
N ASN A 205 -4.19 -50.24 -12.99
CA ASN A 205 -3.63 -49.61 -14.22
C ASN A 205 -4.52 -49.51 -15.48
N GLU A 206 -4.14 -48.63 -16.42
CA GLU A 206 -3.45 -49.02 -17.68
C GLU A 206 -2.62 -47.85 -18.29
N GLU A 207 -1.77 -48.14 -19.27
CA GLU A 207 -0.77 -47.24 -19.90
C GLU A 207 -1.22 -46.73 -21.29
N LEU A 208 -0.44 -45.84 -21.95
CA LEU A 208 -0.01 -45.96 -23.37
C LEU A 208 0.84 -44.77 -23.87
N GLU A 209 1.58 -44.99 -24.98
CA GLU A 209 2.63 -44.09 -25.51
C GLU A 209 2.26 -43.30 -26.79
N PHE A 210 3.16 -42.40 -27.22
CA PHE A 210 3.11 -41.63 -28.48
C PHE A 210 3.63 -42.42 -29.70
N PRO A 211 3.25 -42.02 -30.93
CA PRO A 211 4.29 -41.63 -31.90
C PRO A 211 3.98 -40.33 -32.69
N SER A 212 4.82 -39.96 -33.67
CA SER A 212 4.81 -38.66 -34.39
C SER A 212 5.18 -38.76 -35.87
N THR A 213 4.59 -37.93 -36.75
CA THR A 213 5.08 -37.50 -38.11
C THR A 213 4.09 -36.48 -38.74
N THR A 214 4.38 -35.19 -38.94
CA THR A 214 5.10 -34.46 -40.04
C THR A 214 4.35 -34.15 -41.36
N THR A 215 4.24 -32.84 -41.66
CA THR A 215 4.44 -32.18 -42.99
C THR A 215 3.37 -32.21 -44.10
N THR A 216 2.91 -31.01 -44.54
CA THR A 216 3.00 -30.47 -45.93
C THR A 216 2.61 -28.96 -45.97
N THR A 217 3.03 -28.22 -47.02
CA THR A 217 3.05 -26.73 -47.10
C THR A 217 2.17 -26.14 -48.22
N ARG A 218 1.88 -24.81 -48.18
CA ARG A 218 1.59 -23.99 -49.39
C ARG A 218 1.90 -22.47 -49.25
N LYS A 219 1.69 -21.70 -50.35
CA LYS A 219 2.41 -20.46 -50.79
C LYS A 219 1.51 -19.60 -51.73
N VAL A 220 1.74 -18.31 -52.08
CA VAL A 220 2.59 -17.17 -51.60
C VAL A 220 2.12 -15.84 -52.26
N HIS A 221 2.38 -14.67 -51.64
CA HIS A 221 2.68 -13.30 -52.19
C HIS A 221 2.69 -12.30 -51.00
N ASP A 222 3.16 -11.04 -51.02
CA ASP A 222 3.21 -9.86 -51.94
C ASP A 222 1.89 -9.06 -52.06
N ASP A 223 1.91 -7.71 -52.14
CA ASP A 223 2.99 -6.81 -52.63
C ASP A 223 2.99 -5.40 -51.96
N GLY A 224 4.02 -4.58 -52.23
CA GLY A 224 3.97 -3.11 -52.14
C GLY A 224 4.68 -2.42 -50.95
N VAL A 225 5.64 -1.53 -51.25
CA VAL A 225 6.37 -0.66 -50.28
C VAL A 225 6.61 0.72 -50.88
N ILE A 226 6.57 1.77 -50.05
CA ILE A 226 7.43 2.94 -50.24
C ILE A 226 7.86 3.51 -48.86
N GLU A 227 8.89 4.36 -48.84
CA GLU A 227 9.68 4.76 -47.66
C GLU A 227 9.73 6.32 -47.56
N ILE A 228 10.25 7.01 -46.53
CA ILE A 228 11.39 6.66 -45.66
C ILE A 228 11.24 7.00 -44.16
N PRO A 229 11.43 8.24 -43.65
CA PRO A 229 12.39 8.35 -42.54
C PRO A 229 11.83 8.85 -41.20
N LEU A 230 12.25 8.17 -40.14
CA LEU A 230 12.47 8.74 -38.80
C LEU A 230 13.88 8.36 -38.31
N GLU A 231 14.33 9.03 -37.26
CA GLU A 231 15.76 9.29 -37.03
C GLU A 231 16.54 8.17 -36.33
N PHE A 232 17.87 8.29 -36.37
CA PHE A 232 18.82 7.38 -35.71
C PHE A 232 18.95 7.68 -34.22
N ASP A 233 19.19 6.63 -33.43
CA ASP A 233 19.96 6.74 -32.19
C ASP A 233 20.90 5.51 -32.08
N ILE A 234 22.12 5.70 -31.58
CA ILE A 234 23.25 4.76 -31.81
C ILE A 234 23.72 4.07 -30.52
N ASP A 235 24.06 2.77 -30.60
CA ASP A 235 24.49 1.95 -29.46
C ASP A 235 25.78 2.46 -28.80
N PHE A 236 25.67 2.87 -27.53
CA PHE A 236 26.74 3.40 -26.68
C PHE A 236 27.84 2.39 -26.26
N TRP A 237 27.77 1.10 -26.63
CA TRP A 237 28.52 0.03 -25.95
C TRP A 237 29.67 -0.65 -26.73
N ASP A 238 29.88 -0.32 -28.01
CA ASP A 238 30.95 -0.92 -28.83
C ASP A 238 32.21 -0.02 -28.98
N MET A 239 32.40 0.97 -28.09
CA MET A 239 33.51 1.95 -28.17
C MET A 239 34.34 2.09 -26.87
N LEU A 240 34.71 0.98 -26.23
CA LEU A 240 35.71 0.96 -25.13
C LEU A 240 36.64 -0.25 -25.19
N ASP A 241 37.33 -0.43 -26.31
CA ASP A 241 38.60 -1.18 -26.40
C ASP A 241 39.47 -0.58 -27.52
N ILE A 242 40.49 0.21 -27.15
CA ILE A 242 41.75 0.54 -27.86
C ILE A 242 42.48 1.64 -27.05
N THR A 243 43.81 1.61 -27.06
CA THR A 243 44.67 2.50 -26.27
C THR A 243 45.15 3.75 -27.03
N ASP A 244 45.85 4.61 -26.28
CA ASP A 244 46.76 5.68 -26.72
C ASP A 244 46.23 7.11 -26.95
N ARG A 245 47.20 8.03 -26.88
CA ARG A 245 47.16 9.49 -26.80
C ARG A 245 47.78 10.08 -28.08
N PRO A 246 47.53 11.35 -28.49
CA PRO A 246 48.00 12.50 -27.70
C PRO A 246 47.16 13.82 -27.77
N SER A 247 47.60 14.80 -26.97
CA SER A 247 47.28 16.25 -27.03
C SER A 247 48.13 16.96 -28.12
N PRO A 248 48.08 18.30 -28.38
CA PRO A 248 47.38 19.45 -27.75
C PRO A 248 46.47 20.16 -28.81
N PRO A 249 46.23 21.51 -28.91
CA PRO A 249 46.54 22.66 -28.03
C PRO A 249 45.44 23.74 -27.81
N ASN A 250 45.75 24.66 -26.89
CA ASN A 250 45.49 26.11 -26.79
C ASN A 250 44.12 26.79 -27.03
N SER A 251 43.82 27.65 -26.06
CA SER A 251 42.88 28.78 -26.08
C SER A 251 43.50 30.07 -26.64
N GLU A 252 42.65 31.04 -26.99
CA GLU A 252 43.02 32.47 -27.01
C GLU A 252 41.85 33.34 -26.52
N SER A 253 42.07 34.64 -26.28
CA SER A 253 41.16 35.48 -25.47
C SER A 253 41.09 36.94 -25.94
N LYS A 254 39.96 37.61 -25.64
CA LYS A 254 39.91 38.97 -25.04
C LYS A 254 38.47 39.43 -24.69
N PRO A 255 38.32 40.47 -23.85
CA PRO A 255 37.02 40.95 -23.35
C PRO A 255 36.53 42.21 -24.09
N ASP A 256 35.31 42.67 -23.76
CA ASP A 256 34.96 44.09 -23.79
C ASP A 256 33.96 44.43 -22.66
N ASN A 257 33.69 45.73 -22.43
CA ASN A 257 33.30 46.25 -21.12
C ASN A 257 31.95 47.01 -21.10
N GLY A 258 31.07 46.63 -20.16
CA GLY A 258 30.16 47.50 -19.40
C GLY A 258 29.20 48.51 -20.07
N SER A 259 27.89 48.27 -19.91
CA SER A 259 26.92 49.33 -19.58
C SER A 259 25.68 48.74 -18.89
N GLU A 260 25.34 49.20 -17.68
CA GLU A 260 24.22 48.68 -16.89
C GLU A 260 22.85 49.26 -17.29
N ALA A 261 21.80 48.48 -17.05
CA ALA A 261 20.42 48.98 -16.91
C ALA A 261 19.77 48.23 -15.71
N PRO A 262 18.98 48.92 -14.85
CA PRO A 262 18.60 48.38 -13.55
C PRO A 262 17.54 47.28 -13.66
N GLN A 263 17.84 46.11 -13.07
CA GLN A 263 16.87 45.05 -12.79
C GLN A 263 16.11 45.34 -11.47
N PRO A 264 14.84 44.92 -11.34
CA PRO A 264 14.09 45.08 -10.09
C PRO A 264 14.64 44.17 -9.00
N VAL A 265 14.86 44.73 -7.80
CA VAL A 265 15.40 43.98 -6.65
C VAL A 265 14.29 43.17 -5.97
N CYS A 266 14.05 41.96 -6.46
CA CYS A 266 13.37 40.93 -5.67
C CYS A 266 14.35 40.39 -4.61
N GLN A 267 14.11 40.72 -3.34
CA GLN A 267 14.89 40.16 -2.23
C GLN A 267 14.64 38.64 -2.15
N GLY A 268 15.73 37.86 -2.17
CA GLY A 268 15.64 36.40 -2.24
C GLY A 268 15.12 35.78 -0.95
N LEU A 269 14.07 34.96 -1.07
CA LEU A 269 13.69 33.99 -0.03
C LEU A 269 14.83 32.99 0.18
N SER A 270 15.00 32.49 1.41
CA SER A 270 16.04 31.50 1.70
C SER A 270 15.80 30.17 0.99
N GLU A 271 16.82 29.34 0.76
CA GLU A 271 16.62 28.02 0.13
C GLU A 271 15.64 27.14 0.94
N PHE A 272 15.62 27.29 2.26
CA PHE A 272 14.65 26.63 3.14
C PHE A 272 13.22 27.13 2.90
N GLU A 273 13.02 28.43 2.71
CA GLU A 273 11.72 28.99 2.34
C GLU A 273 11.34 28.62 0.91
N CYS A 274 12.27 28.61 -0.05
CA CYS A 274 12.01 28.12 -1.41
C CYS A 274 11.66 26.63 -1.41
N GLN A 275 12.27 25.78 -0.57
CA GLN A 275 11.86 24.38 -0.41
C GLN A 275 10.52 24.24 0.33
N LYS A 276 10.22 25.11 1.31
CA LYS A 276 8.91 25.15 1.98
C LYS A 276 7.82 25.60 1.03
N TRP A 277 8.06 26.63 0.22
CA TRP A 277 7.17 27.11 -0.83
C TRP A 277 7.06 26.11 -1.97
N LEU A 278 8.13 25.41 -2.37
CA LEU A 278 8.05 24.34 -3.36
C LEU A 278 7.25 23.15 -2.83
N ARG A 279 7.39 22.73 -1.56
CA ARG A 279 6.52 21.70 -0.97
C ARG A 279 5.08 22.18 -0.79
N TYR A 280 4.88 23.46 -0.46
CA TYR A 280 3.56 24.06 -0.38
C TYR A 280 2.91 24.08 -1.75
N PHE A 281 3.60 24.58 -2.78
CA PHE A 281 3.16 24.54 -4.18
C PHE A 281 3.07 23.11 -4.75
N GLU A 282 3.88 22.14 -4.33
CA GLU A 282 3.72 20.74 -4.75
C GLU A 282 2.46 20.14 -4.10
N ASN A 283 2.23 20.36 -2.81
CA ASN A 283 1.00 19.94 -2.13
C ASN A 283 -0.24 20.71 -2.63
N GLU A 284 -0.09 21.97 -3.05
CA GLU A 284 -1.16 22.84 -3.55
C GLU A 284 -1.44 22.60 -5.04
N LEU A 285 -0.43 22.26 -5.86
CA LEU A 285 -0.61 21.76 -7.24
C LEU A 285 -1.14 20.32 -7.25
N LEU A 286 -0.77 19.49 -6.26
CA LEU A 286 -1.43 18.20 -6.02
C LEU A 286 -2.86 18.38 -5.49
N ALA A 287 -3.15 19.43 -4.72
CA ALA A 287 -4.53 19.80 -4.36
C ALA A 287 -5.32 20.38 -5.55
N VAL A 288 -4.65 21.03 -6.52
CA VAL A 288 -5.23 21.37 -7.84
C VAL A 288 -5.45 20.11 -8.69
N SER A 289 -4.75 19.00 -8.40
CA SER A 289 -5.10 17.65 -8.84
C SER A 289 -6.05 16.94 -7.85
N SER A 290 -7.11 17.65 -7.43
CA SER A 290 -8.10 17.26 -6.40
C SER A 290 -8.79 15.90 -6.55
N ASN A 291 -8.53 15.18 -7.65
CA ASN A 291 -9.23 13.98 -8.07
C ASN A 291 -8.39 12.69 -7.97
N GLU A 292 -7.07 12.79 -7.74
CA GLU A 292 -6.19 11.61 -7.63
C GLU A 292 -6.37 10.93 -6.25
N PRO A 293 -6.99 9.73 -6.17
CA PRO A 293 -7.40 9.16 -4.89
C PRO A 293 -6.39 8.12 -4.37
N VAL A 294 -5.18 8.07 -4.93
CA VAL A 294 -4.10 7.18 -4.50
C VAL A 294 -2.78 7.93 -4.33
N VAL A 295 -1.89 7.43 -3.47
CA VAL A 295 -0.49 7.89 -3.35
C VAL A 295 0.48 6.76 -3.68
N SER A 296 1.65 7.09 -4.23
CA SER A 296 2.68 6.09 -4.49
C SER A 296 3.39 5.66 -3.20
N VAL A 297 3.96 4.45 -3.22
CA VAL A 297 4.80 3.95 -2.12
C VAL A 297 6.02 4.85 -1.87
N ASP A 298 6.57 5.45 -2.91
CA ASP A 298 7.67 6.42 -2.83
C ASP A 298 7.24 7.71 -2.11
N TRP A 299 6.03 8.22 -2.40
CA TRP A 299 5.45 9.38 -1.72
C TRP A 299 5.17 9.08 -0.25
N LEU A 300 4.57 7.92 0.07
CA LEU A 300 4.32 7.56 1.46
C LEU A 300 5.63 7.41 2.23
N HIS A 301 6.63 6.72 1.67
CA HIS A 301 7.95 6.57 2.30
C HIS A 301 8.67 7.92 2.50
N ALA A 302 8.43 8.92 1.64
CA ALA A 302 8.94 10.27 1.83
C ALA A 302 8.24 11.05 2.97
N ASN A 303 6.93 10.82 3.17
CA ASN A 303 6.08 11.58 4.10
C ASN A 303 5.71 10.84 5.40
N LEU A 304 6.14 9.58 5.60
CA LEU A 304 5.83 8.72 6.76
C LEU A 304 6.22 9.29 8.14
N LYS A 305 6.90 10.45 8.19
CA LYS A 305 7.34 11.11 9.43
C LYS A 305 6.67 12.46 9.67
N GLU A 306 5.76 12.88 8.79
CA GLU A 306 4.95 14.07 9.00
C GLU A 306 3.83 13.71 10.00
N PRO A 307 3.65 14.45 11.11
CA PRO A 307 2.78 14.04 12.23
C PRO A 307 1.29 14.01 11.86
N ASP A 308 0.92 14.81 10.85
CA ASP A 308 -0.43 14.92 10.30
C ASP A 308 -0.69 13.91 9.18
N VAL A 309 0.12 12.84 9.05
CA VAL A 309 -0.11 11.70 8.15
C VAL A 309 -0.35 10.45 8.98
N LYS A 310 -1.50 9.81 8.80
CA LYS A 310 -1.89 8.57 9.49
C LYS A 310 -1.98 7.45 8.44
N VAL A 311 -1.36 6.30 8.72
CA VAL A 311 -1.37 5.14 7.82
C VAL A 311 -2.26 4.06 8.40
N LEU A 312 -3.16 3.52 7.58
CA LEU A 312 -4.13 2.49 7.99
C LEU A 312 -3.91 1.20 7.22
N ASP A 313 -3.64 0.11 7.93
CA ASP A 313 -3.76 -1.25 7.40
C ASP A 313 -5.22 -1.68 7.49
N ALA A 314 -5.93 -1.57 6.36
CA ALA A 314 -7.31 -1.99 6.22
C ALA A 314 -7.41 -3.40 5.62
N SER A 315 -6.44 -4.28 5.88
CA SER A 315 -6.44 -5.65 5.34
C SER A 315 -7.69 -6.42 5.76
N TRP A 316 -8.42 -6.92 4.76
CA TRP A 316 -9.53 -7.84 4.94
C TRP A 316 -9.49 -8.89 3.82
N TYR A 317 -9.88 -10.11 4.14
CA TYR A 317 -9.77 -11.27 3.25
C TYR A 317 -11.07 -12.07 3.22
N MET A 318 -11.38 -12.68 2.09
CA MET A 318 -12.56 -13.54 1.98
C MET A 318 -12.41 -14.76 2.92
N PRO A 319 -13.48 -15.24 3.59
CA PRO A 319 -13.37 -16.35 4.55
C PRO A 319 -12.77 -17.65 4.01
N ASN A 320 -12.80 -17.86 2.69
CA ASN A 320 -12.19 -19.02 2.03
C ASN A 320 -10.69 -18.85 1.73
N GLU A 321 -10.08 -17.69 1.97
CA GLU A 321 -8.65 -17.45 1.79
C GLU A 321 -7.81 -17.93 2.99
N GLN A 322 -8.44 -18.22 4.14
CA GLN A 322 -7.79 -18.72 5.37
C GLN A 322 -6.65 -17.82 5.92
N ARG A 323 -6.72 -16.50 5.63
CA ARG A 323 -5.76 -15.48 6.10
C ARG A 323 -6.35 -14.70 7.26
N ASN A 324 -5.55 -14.44 8.30
CA ASN A 324 -5.93 -13.59 9.43
C ASN A 324 -5.26 -12.21 9.27
N PRO A 325 -6.01 -11.12 9.00
CA PRO A 325 -5.41 -9.82 8.70
C PRO A 325 -4.72 -9.17 9.91
N LEU A 326 -5.31 -9.28 11.11
CA LEU A 326 -4.71 -8.74 12.35
C LEU A 326 -3.38 -9.45 12.67
N GLN A 327 -3.31 -10.76 12.44
CA GLN A 327 -2.08 -11.54 12.60
C GLN A 327 -1.01 -11.17 11.56
N GLU A 328 -1.40 -10.96 10.30
CA GLU A 328 -0.46 -10.52 9.25
C GLU A 328 0.08 -9.10 9.51
N TYR A 329 -0.78 -8.19 9.97
CA TYR A 329 -0.40 -6.85 10.45
C TYR A 329 0.60 -6.95 11.60
N GLN A 330 0.30 -7.74 12.65
CA GLN A 330 1.22 -7.96 13.78
C GLN A 330 2.58 -8.50 13.33
N VAL A 331 2.64 -9.33 12.29
CA VAL A 331 3.88 -9.88 11.75
C VAL A 331 4.69 -8.87 10.94
N ALA A 332 4.07 -8.08 10.05
CA ALA A 332 4.79 -7.11 9.20
C ALA A 332 3.88 -6.03 8.56
N HIS A 333 3.76 -4.86 9.19
CA HIS A 333 2.99 -3.69 8.72
C HIS A 333 3.90 -2.54 8.24
N ILE A 334 3.33 -1.51 7.62
CA ILE A 334 4.08 -0.27 7.31
C ILE A 334 4.43 0.44 8.63
N PRO A 335 5.66 0.98 8.80
CA PRO A 335 6.08 1.56 10.07
C PRO A 335 5.16 2.68 10.56
N GLY A 336 4.74 2.61 11.83
CA GLY A 336 3.80 3.57 12.43
C GLY A 336 2.35 3.48 11.92
N ALA A 337 1.98 2.47 11.13
CA ALA A 337 0.60 2.24 10.74
C ALA A 337 -0.27 1.76 11.91
N LEU A 338 -1.58 1.95 11.78
CA LEU A 338 -2.62 1.44 12.68
C LEU A 338 -3.45 0.39 11.94
N PHE A 339 -4.01 -0.59 12.65
CA PHE A 339 -4.94 -1.55 12.06
C PHE A 339 -6.37 -0.98 12.03
N PHE A 340 -7.01 -1.00 10.86
CA PHE A 340 -8.41 -0.64 10.68
C PHE A 340 -9.20 -1.92 10.40
N ASP A 341 -9.87 -2.43 11.43
CA ASP A 341 -10.66 -3.65 11.36
C ASP A 341 -11.95 -3.42 10.53
N VAL A 342 -12.03 -3.97 9.32
CA VAL A 342 -13.17 -3.74 8.41
C VAL A 342 -14.44 -4.51 8.83
N ASP A 343 -14.31 -5.58 9.62
CA ASP A 343 -15.46 -6.27 10.24
C ASP A 343 -15.77 -5.71 11.65
N GLY A 344 -14.75 -5.16 12.32
CA GLY A 344 -14.88 -4.18 13.40
C GLY A 344 -15.82 -3.05 13.02
N ILE A 345 -15.41 -2.31 11.99
CA ILE A 345 -15.88 -0.96 11.68
C ILE A 345 -17.03 -1.01 10.68
N SER A 346 -18.13 -1.62 11.12
CA SER A 346 -19.37 -1.80 10.36
C SER A 346 -20.60 -1.78 11.26
N ASP A 347 -21.79 -1.58 10.68
CA ASP A 347 -23.07 -1.66 11.39
C ASP A 347 -23.42 -3.13 11.74
N ARG A 348 -23.15 -3.47 13.00
CA ARG A 348 -23.41 -4.78 13.63
C ARG A 348 -24.87 -5.00 14.03
N THR A 349 -25.77 -4.03 13.84
CA THR A 349 -27.20 -4.19 14.14
C THR A 349 -27.95 -4.98 13.05
N THR A 350 -27.37 -5.09 11.86
CA THR A 350 -27.92 -5.86 10.74
C THR A 350 -27.26 -7.23 10.60
N ASN A 351 -27.93 -8.15 9.88
CA ASN A 351 -27.31 -9.40 9.42
C ASN A 351 -26.52 -9.21 8.10
N LEU A 352 -26.40 -7.97 7.60
CA LEU A 352 -25.71 -7.65 6.37
C LEU A 352 -24.23 -7.31 6.65
N PRO A 353 -23.31 -7.64 5.73
CA PRO A 353 -21.88 -7.56 6.01
C PRO A 353 -21.24 -6.23 5.63
N HIS A 354 -20.32 -5.77 6.49
CA HIS A 354 -19.52 -4.55 6.31
C HIS A 354 -20.35 -3.28 6.07
N MET A 355 -21.65 -3.28 6.39
CA MET A 355 -22.55 -2.13 6.27
C MET A 355 -21.94 -0.89 6.92
N LEU A 356 -22.16 0.29 6.34
CA LEU A 356 -21.67 1.54 6.87
C LEU A 356 -22.15 1.74 8.33
N PRO A 357 -21.26 2.00 9.30
CA PRO A 357 -21.66 2.33 10.68
C PRO A 357 -22.39 3.69 10.73
N SER A 358 -22.97 4.06 11.88
CA SER A 358 -23.52 5.41 12.07
C SER A 358 -22.43 6.48 12.11
N GLU A 359 -22.81 7.76 11.96
CA GLU A 359 -21.89 8.89 12.08
C GLU A 359 -21.17 8.90 13.45
N GLU A 360 -21.91 8.65 14.53
CA GLU A 360 -21.41 8.65 15.90
C GLU A 360 -20.44 7.48 16.13
N ALA A 361 -20.81 6.28 15.66
CA ALA A 361 -19.97 5.09 15.75
C ALA A 361 -18.65 5.28 14.97
N PHE A 362 -18.70 5.84 13.75
CA PHE A 362 -17.49 6.15 12.97
C PHE A 362 -16.64 7.23 13.66
N ALA A 363 -17.25 8.30 14.17
CA ALA A 363 -16.55 9.37 14.89
C ALA A 363 -15.81 8.84 16.14
N ALA A 364 -16.46 8.00 16.95
CA ALA A 364 -15.86 7.40 18.13
C ALA A 364 -14.72 6.42 17.78
N THR A 365 -14.92 5.60 16.75
CA THR A 365 -13.92 4.66 16.21
C THR A 365 -12.66 5.39 15.75
N VAL A 366 -12.82 6.39 14.88
CA VAL A 366 -11.71 7.14 14.28
C VAL A 366 -10.99 8.01 15.32
N SER A 367 -11.73 8.57 16.29
CA SER A 367 -11.14 9.22 17.47
C SER A 367 -10.31 8.24 18.31
N SER A 368 -10.79 7.00 18.50
CA SER A 368 -10.08 5.96 19.27
C SER A 368 -8.78 5.50 18.60
N LEU A 369 -8.70 5.56 17.28
CA LEU A 369 -7.45 5.36 16.53
C LEU A 369 -6.46 6.53 16.70
N GLY A 370 -6.87 7.66 17.27
CA GLY A 370 -6.05 8.87 17.42
C GLY A 370 -5.93 9.68 16.13
N ILE A 371 -7.03 9.77 15.37
CA ILE A 371 -7.13 10.49 14.10
C ILE A 371 -7.98 11.76 14.30
N GLU A 372 -7.52 12.88 13.74
CA GLU A 372 -8.22 14.17 13.75
C GLU A 372 -8.65 14.58 12.33
N ASN A 373 -9.64 15.47 12.20
CA ASN A 373 -10.05 16.03 10.90
C ASN A 373 -8.92 16.74 10.12
N LYS A 374 -7.83 17.13 10.80
CA LYS A 374 -6.66 17.74 10.15
C LYS A 374 -5.72 16.74 9.47
N ASP A 375 -5.91 15.44 9.66
CA ASP A 375 -4.97 14.42 9.20
C ASP A 375 -5.11 14.10 7.70
N GLY A 376 -4.01 13.69 7.09
CA GLY A 376 -3.98 13.00 5.80
C GLY A 376 -3.94 11.50 6.02
N ILE A 377 -4.93 10.79 5.49
CA ILE A 377 -5.11 9.35 5.73
C ILE A 377 -4.62 8.56 4.52
N VAL A 378 -3.68 7.63 4.72
CA VAL A 378 -3.20 6.72 3.66
C VAL A 378 -3.56 5.29 4.03
N VAL A 379 -4.52 4.71 3.30
CA VAL A 379 -5.06 3.37 3.53
C VAL A 379 -4.36 2.36 2.62
N TYR A 380 -3.93 1.22 3.14
CA TYR A 380 -3.41 0.11 2.35
C TYR A 380 -4.01 -1.23 2.78
N ASP A 381 -3.79 -2.28 1.96
CA ASP A 381 -4.06 -3.66 2.36
C ASP A 381 -2.98 -4.65 1.85
N GLY A 382 -3.03 -5.87 2.38
CA GLY A 382 -2.15 -6.99 2.04
C GLY A 382 -2.49 -7.75 0.75
N LYS A 383 -3.33 -7.19 -0.14
CA LYS A 383 -3.56 -7.68 -1.52
C LYS A 383 -3.05 -6.69 -2.58
N GLY A 384 -3.07 -5.40 -2.28
CA GLY A 384 -2.62 -4.31 -3.14
C GLY A 384 -3.64 -3.19 -3.13
N ILE A 385 -4.76 -3.41 -3.83
CA ILE A 385 -5.98 -2.60 -3.70
C ILE A 385 -7.19 -3.56 -3.68
N PHE A 386 -7.77 -3.75 -2.50
CA PHE A 386 -8.94 -4.60 -2.29
C PHE A 386 -9.89 -3.99 -1.25
N SER A 387 -9.52 -4.05 0.03
CA SER A 387 -10.30 -3.53 1.15
C SER A 387 -9.89 -2.10 1.54
N ALA A 388 -8.68 -1.66 1.18
CA ALA A 388 -8.26 -0.27 1.36
C ALA A 388 -9.20 0.75 0.67
N ALA A 389 -9.73 0.39 -0.50
CA ALA A 389 -10.69 1.21 -1.23
C ALA A 389 -12.03 1.39 -0.47
N ARG A 390 -12.45 0.41 0.35
CA ARG A 390 -13.66 0.50 1.18
C ARG A 390 -13.49 1.59 2.23
N VAL A 391 -12.39 1.56 2.96
CA VAL A 391 -12.11 2.53 4.03
C VAL A 391 -11.88 3.93 3.45
N TRP A 392 -11.20 4.06 2.31
CA TRP A 392 -11.13 5.32 1.55
C TRP A 392 -12.52 5.90 1.24
N TRP A 393 -13.45 5.07 0.75
CA TRP A 393 -14.83 5.49 0.50
C TRP A 393 -15.57 5.86 1.80
N MET A 394 -15.38 5.13 2.90
CA MET A 394 -15.98 5.45 4.21
C MET A 394 -15.55 6.84 4.72
N PHE A 395 -14.25 7.18 4.67
CA PHE A 395 -13.78 8.51 5.05
C PHE A 395 -14.41 9.62 4.19
N ARG A 396 -14.54 9.41 2.86
CA ARG A 396 -15.25 10.37 1.98
C ARG A 396 -16.75 10.46 2.27
N VAL A 397 -17.41 9.33 2.55
CA VAL A 397 -18.83 9.29 2.97
C VAL A 397 -19.05 10.08 4.25
N PHE A 398 -18.08 10.09 5.17
CA PHE A 398 -18.12 10.92 6.38
C PHE A 398 -17.48 12.30 6.23
N GLY A 399 -17.21 12.75 4.99
CA GLY A 399 -16.84 14.13 4.66
C GLY A 399 -15.37 14.49 4.83
N HIS A 400 -14.47 13.51 4.82
CA HIS A 400 -13.01 13.71 4.93
C HIS A 400 -12.32 13.42 3.60
N ASP A 401 -12.01 14.49 2.85
CA ASP A 401 -11.44 14.38 1.49
C ASP A 401 -9.93 14.14 1.45
N ARG A 402 -9.20 14.36 2.56
CA ARG A 402 -7.75 14.09 2.67
C ARG A 402 -7.46 12.61 2.94
N VAL A 403 -7.97 11.74 2.08
CA VAL A 403 -7.81 10.29 2.16
C VAL A 403 -7.41 9.69 0.81
N TRP A 404 -6.40 8.81 0.84
CA TRP A 404 -5.83 8.16 -0.33
C TRP A 404 -5.63 6.66 -0.09
N VAL A 405 -5.70 5.87 -1.15
CA VAL A 405 -5.24 4.47 -1.15
C VAL A 405 -3.74 4.41 -1.48
N LEU A 406 -2.98 3.52 -0.86
CA LEU A 406 -1.59 3.27 -1.24
C LEU A 406 -1.55 2.43 -2.52
N ASP A 407 -1.05 3.00 -3.61
CA ASP A 407 -1.12 2.40 -4.94
C ASP A 407 -0.26 1.12 -5.04
N GLY A 408 -0.91 -0.05 -5.10
CA GLY A 408 -0.27 -1.38 -5.04
C GLY A 408 0.03 -1.89 -3.62
N GLY A 409 -0.38 -1.14 -2.58
CA GLY A 409 -0.44 -1.56 -1.18
C GLY A 409 0.85 -2.11 -0.57
N LEU A 410 0.69 -2.95 0.45
CA LEU A 410 1.79 -3.62 1.14
C LEU A 410 2.65 -4.52 0.21
N PRO A 411 2.10 -5.21 -0.81
CA PRO A 411 2.90 -5.94 -1.79
C PRO A 411 3.90 -5.04 -2.54
N ARG A 412 3.48 -3.86 -3.03
CA ARG A 412 4.37 -2.92 -3.73
C ARG A 412 5.35 -2.24 -2.78
N TRP A 413 4.93 -1.93 -1.54
CA TRP A 413 5.81 -1.40 -0.50
C TRP A 413 7.00 -2.32 -0.24
N ARG A 414 6.73 -3.59 0.05
CA ARG A 414 7.75 -4.63 0.25
C ARG A 414 8.59 -4.87 -1.01
N ALA A 415 7.97 -4.87 -2.20
CA ALA A 415 8.68 -5.04 -3.48
C ALA A 415 9.62 -3.87 -3.83
N SER A 416 9.37 -2.67 -3.28
CA SER A 416 10.22 -1.49 -3.43
C SER A 416 11.41 -1.48 -2.47
N GLY A 417 11.45 -2.43 -1.52
CA GLY A 417 12.52 -2.57 -0.53
C GLY A 417 12.42 -1.60 0.63
N TYR A 418 11.22 -1.10 0.93
CA TYR A 418 10.97 -0.28 2.12
C TYR A 418 10.75 -1.13 3.38
N ASP A 419 11.20 -0.60 4.51
CA ASP A 419 11.15 -1.26 5.81
C ASP A 419 9.71 -1.53 6.25
N VAL A 420 9.51 -2.59 7.05
CA VAL A 420 8.24 -2.95 7.68
C VAL A 420 8.47 -3.19 9.17
N GLU A 421 7.51 -2.80 10.01
CA GLU A 421 7.57 -3.06 11.44
C GLU A 421 6.96 -4.43 11.76
N SER A 422 7.64 -5.18 12.62
CA SER A 422 7.22 -6.49 13.13
C SER A 422 7.00 -6.42 14.63
N SER A 423 5.95 -7.08 15.12
CA SER A 423 5.40 -6.87 16.47
C SER A 423 4.83 -5.47 16.65
N ALA A 424 3.60 -5.27 16.16
CA ALA A 424 2.83 -4.04 16.37
C ALA A 424 2.80 -3.66 17.86
N SER A 425 2.89 -2.36 18.16
CA SER A 425 2.97 -1.88 19.53
C SER A 425 1.71 -2.22 20.33
N GLY A 426 1.85 -2.41 21.65
CA GLY A 426 0.69 -2.64 22.52
C GLY A 426 -0.33 -1.50 22.48
N ASP A 427 0.13 -0.27 22.23
CA ASP A 427 -0.70 0.92 21.97
C ASP A 427 -1.49 0.80 20.65
N ALA A 428 -0.85 0.40 19.55
CA ALA A 428 -1.54 0.24 18.27
C ALA A 428 -2.55 -0.92 18.27
N ILE A 429 -2.27 -2.00 19.00
CA ILE A 429 -3.22 -3.11 19.20
C ILE A 429 -4.37 -2.69 20.11
N LEU A 430 -4.09 -1.98 21.22
CA LEU A 430 -5.13 -1.45 22.12
C LEU A 430 -6.07 -0.49 21.39
N LYS A 431 -5.53 0.42 20.58
CA LYS A 431 -6.31 1.32 19.71
C LYS A 431 -7.22 0.57 18.75
N ALA A 432 -6.72 -0.49 18.11
CA ALA A 432 -7.52 -1.32 17.21
C ALA A 432 -8.66 -2.04 17.94
N SER A 433 -8.43 -2.62 19.12
CA SER A 433 -9.50 -3.23 19.92
C SER A 433 -10.52 -2.20 20.42
N THR A 434 -10.05 -1.07 20.98
CA THR A 434 -10.93 -0.02 21.49
C THR A 434 -11.74 0.66 20.38
N ALA A 435 -11.19 0.77 19.16
CA ALA A 435 -11.93 1.26 18.00
C ALA A 435 -13.09 0.31 17.61
N SER A 436 -12.89 -1.01 17.62
CA SER A 436 -13.98 -1.97 17.40
C SER A 436 -14.99 -2.02 18.57
N GLU A 437 -14.55 -1.82 19.82
CA GLU A 437 -15.42 -1.75 21.02
C GLU A 437 -16.27 -0.46 21.09
N ALA A 438 -15.77 0.66 20.55
CA ALA A 438 -16.46 1.94 20.52
C ALA A 438 -17.79 1.90 19.75
N ILE A 439 -17.92 0.96 18.80
CA ILE A 439 -19.09 0.81 17.92
C ILE A 439 -20.25 0.12 18.64
N GLU A 440 -19.96 -0.95 19.38
CA GLU A 440 -20.99 -1.70 20.12
C GLU A 440 -21.55 -0.89 21.30
N THR A 441 -20.80 0.11 21.76
CA THR A 441 -21.09 0.85 22.98
C THR A 441 -21.51 2.30 22.75
N CYS A 442 -21.04 2.95 21.68
CA CYS A 442 -21.08 4.41 21.50
C CYS A 442 -20.63 5.20 22.75
N LEU A 443 -19.78 4.60 23.59
CA LEU A 443 -19.41 5.14 24.90
C LEU A 443 -18.31 6.21 24.80
N GLN A 444 -18.17 6.96 25.88
CA GLN A 444 -17.23 8.08 26.06
C GLN A 444 -15.78 7.60 26.26
N VAL A 445 -15.30 6.71 25.39
CA VAL A 445 -13.94 6.17 25.42
C VAL A 445 -13.04 7.12 24.62
N ALA A 446 -12.23 7.90 25.34
CA ALA A 446 -11.48 9.06 24.83
C ALA A 446 -12.38 10.25 24.40
N PRO A 447 -11.85 11.50 24.38
CA PRO A 447 -12.57 12.63 23.78
C PRO A 447 -12.72 12.43 22.27
N ILE A 448 -13.90 12.75 21.74
CA ILE A 448 -14.16 12.75 20.30
C ILE A 448 -13.30 13.84 19.65
N THR A 449 -12.30 13.42 18.88
CA THR A 449 -11.31 14.26 18.18
C THR A 449 -11.60 14.37 16.68
N TYR A 450 -12.53 13.55 16.19
CA TYR A 450 -12.97 13.50 14.80
C TYR A 450 -14.47 13.79 14.68
N GLN A 451 -14.83 14.75 13.83
CA GLN A 451 -16.20 15.14 13.49
C GLN A 451 -16.56 14.62 12.09
N THR A 452 -17.74 14.05 11.93
CA THR A 452 -18.26 13.63 10.63
C THR A 452 -19.02 14.77 9.93
N LYS A 453 -19.14 14.64 8.62
CA LYS A 453 -20.05 15.43 7.79
C LYS A 453 -20.59 14.50 6.70
N PHE A 454 -21.60 13.71 7.03
CA PHE A 454 -22.13 12.68 6.13
C PHE A 454 -22.51 13.19 4.73
N GLN A 455 -22.16 12.39 3.72
CA GLN A 455 -22.35 12.64 2.30
C GLN A 455 -23.33 11.58 1.74
N PRO A 456 -24.66 11.73 1.98
CA PRO A 456 -25.65 10.72 1.59
C PRO A 456 -25.69 10.43 0.09
N HIS A 457 -25.18 11.34 -0.76
CA HIS A 457 -25.09 11.13 -2.20
C HIS A 457 -24.04 10.07 -2.61
N LEU A 458 -23.15 9.66 -1.70
CA LEU A 458 -22.15 8.60 -1.92
C LEU A 458 -22.60 7.20 -1.47
N VAL A 459 -23.81 7.08 -0.91
CA VAL A 459 -24.39 5.83 -0.41
C VAL A 459 -25.73 5.58 -1.12
N TRP A 460 -25.99 4.33 -1.52
CA TRP A 460 -27.28 3.91 -2.06
C TRP A 460 -27.93 2.82 -1.20
N THR A 461 -29.24 2.91 -1.02
CA THR A 461 -30.09 1.93 -0.34
C THR A 461 -30.76 0.96 -1.32
N LEU A 462 -31.35 -0.12 -0.79
CA LEU A 462 -32.17 -1.08 -1.52
C LEU A 462 -33.27 -0.40 -2.37
N ASP A 463 -33.98 0.57 -1.79
CA ASP A 463 -35.09 1.29 -2.45
C ASP A 463 -34.62 2.09 -3.67
N GLN A 464 -33.41 2.66 -3.62
CA GLN A 464 -32.83 3.38 -4.76
C GLN A 464 -32.45 2.43 -5.90
N VAL A 465 -32.05 1.19 -5.58
CA VAL A 465 -31.80 0.15 -6.59
C VAL A 465 -33.10 -0.31 -7.25
N TRP A 466 -34.15 -0.58 -6.46
CA TRP A 466 -35.49 -0.89 -6.98
C TRP A 466 -35.97 0.20 -7.95
N LYS A 467 -35.94 1.45 -7.49
CA LYS A 467 -36.33 2.61 -8.29
C LYS A 467 -35.51 2.73 -9.59
N ASN A 468 -34.22 2.43 -9.55
CA ASN A 468 -33.37 2.49 -10.74
C ASN A 468 -33.64 1.36 -11.77
N ILE A 469 -34.19 0.21 -11.36
CA ILE A 469 -34.60 -0.83 -12.32
C ILE A 469 -35.79 -0.35 -13.16
N GLU A 470 -36.70 0.43 -12.57
CA GLU A 470 -37.85 1.02 -13.24
C GLU A 470 -37.44 2.23 -14.08
N GLU A 471 -36.82 3.24 -13.46
CA GLU A 471 -36.51 4.54 -14.08
C GLU A 471 -35.27 4.53 -14.98
N LYS A 472 -34.29 3.65 -14.70
CA LYS A 472 -33.02 3.50 -15.44
C LYS A 472 -32.20 4.79 -15.55
N THR A 473 -32.23 5.59 -14.48
CA THR A 473 -31.57 6.90 -14.38
C THR A 473 -30.06 6.81 -14.11
N TYR A 474 -29.58 5.70 -13.54
CA TYR A 474 -28.17 5.43 -13.23
C TYR A 474 -27.67 4.16 -13.93
N GLN A 475 -26.45 4.23 -14.46
CA GLN A 475 -25.73 3.07 -14.96
C GLN A 475 -25.19 2.27 -13.77
N HIS A 476 -25.84 1.14 -13.46
CA HIS A 476 -25.44 0.28 -12.34
C HIS A 476 -24.30 -0.65 -12.77
N ILE A 477 -23.16 -0.59 -12.07
CA ILE A 477 -21.97 -1.41 -12.33
C ILE A 477 -21.68 -2.36 -11.17
N ASP A 478 -21.56 -3.65 -11.45
CA ASP A 478 -21.22 -4.67 -10.45
C ASP A 478 -19.74 -5.11 -10.55
N ALA A 479 -19.02 -5.03 -9.43
CA ALA A 479 -17.60 -5.33 -9.30
C ALA A 479 -17.25 -6.81 -9.05
N ARG A 480 -18.25 -7.71 -8.93
CA ARG A 480 -18.05 -9.16 -8.75
C ARG A 480 -17.40 -9.80 -9.98
N SER A 481 -16.91 -11.04 -9.81
CA SER A 481 -16.46 -11.85 -10.93
C SER A 481 -17.61 -12.16 -11.89
N LYS A 482 -17.31 -12.17 -13.20
CA LYS A 482 -18.30 -12.38 -14.27
C LYS A 482 -19.15 -13.65 -14.02
N ALA A 483 -18.54 -14.75 -13.57
CA ALA A 483 -19.26 -15.98 -13.26
C ALA A 483 -20.28 -15.86 -12.11
N ARG A 484 -20.04 -15.03 -11.07
CA ARG A 484 -21.02 -14.78 -9.99
C ARG A 484 -22.18 -13.91 -10.47
N PHE A 485 -21.85 -12.86 -11.22
CA PHE A 485 -22.81 -11.98 -11.87
C PHE A 485 -23.71 -12.73 -12.85
N ASP A 486 -23.14 -13.66 -13.63
CA ASP A 486 -23.86 -14.44 -14.64
C ASP A 486 -24.81 -15.49 -14.04
N GLY A 487 -24.61 -15.87 -12.77
CA GLY A 487 -25.31 -16.97 -12.10
C GLY A 487 -24.55 -18.30 -12.10
N VAL A 488 -23.51 -18.43 -12.92
CA VAL A 488 -22.72 -19.65 -13.18
C VAL A 488 -21.90 -20.12 -11.96
N ALA A 489 -21.42 -19.19 -11.15
CA ALA A 489 -20.70 -19.50 -9.90
C ALA A 489 -21.52 -19.09 -8.68
N PRO A 490 -21.57 -19.92 -7.61
CA PRO A 490 -22.33 -19.60 -6.41
C PRO A 490 -21.74 -18.40 -5.66
N GLU A 491 -22.60 -17.71 -4.92
CA GLU A 491 -22.17 -16.70 -3.96
C GLU A 491 -21.43 -17.34 -2.76
N PRO A 492 -20.39 -16.69 -2.19
CA PRO A 492 -19.65 -17.24 -1.05
C PRO A 492 -20.47 -17.41 0.23
N ARG A 493 -21.63 -16.75 0.31
CA ARG A 493 -22.56 -16.79 1.44
C ARG A 493 -23.69 -17.77 1.14
N LYS A 494 -23.85 -18.79 1.99
CA LYS A 494 -24.93 -19.78 1.88
C LYS A 494 -26.30 -19.07 1.91
N GLY A 495 -27.22 -19.49 1.04
CA GLY A 495 -28.59 -18.96 0.99
C GLY A 495 -28.78 -17.73 0.09
N ILE A 496 -27.71 -17.05 -0.35
CA ILE A 496 -27.82 -15.93 -1.29
C ILE A 496 -27.99 -16.48 -2.72
N ARG A 497 -28.96 -15.95 -3.47
CA ARG A 497 -29.22 -16.34 -4.87
C ARG A 497 -28.05 -15.93 -5.77
N SER A 498 -27.74 -16.72 -6.79
CA SER A 498 -26.74 -16.36 -7.82
C SER A 498 -27.36 -15.44 -8.89
N GLY A 499 -26.55 -14.66 -9.62
CA GLY A 499 -27.03 -13.74 -10.67
C GLY A 499 -26.67 -12.28 -10.38
N HIS A 500 -27.40 -11.34 -11.01
CA HIS A 500 -27.18 -9.90 -10.89
C HIS A 500 -28.48 -9.08 -10.89
N VAL A 501 -28.36 -7.79 -10.52
CA VAL A 501 -29.46 -6.83 -10.51
C VAL A 501 -29.87 -6.54 -11.95
N PRO A 502 -31.16 -6.62 -12.33
CA PRO A 502 -31.60 -6.39 -13.70
C PRO A 502 -31.11 -5.07 -14.28
N GLY A 503 -30.56 -5.11 -15.50
CA GLY A 503 -30.02 -3.94 -16.21
C GLY A 503 -28.64 -3.46 -15.75
N SER A 504 -28.07 -4.02 -14.66
CA SER A 504 -26.69 -3.73 -14.25
C SER A 504 -25.64 -4.32 -15.21
N LYS A 505 -24.39 -3.86 -15.11
CA LYS A 505 -23.28 -4.25 -16.00
C LYS A 505 -22.07 -4.74 -15.21
N CYS A 506 -21.55 -5.92 -15.56
CA CYS A 506 -20.37 -6.48 -14.89
C CYS A 506 -19.05 -5.84 -15.34
N ILE A 507 -18.33 -5.22 -14.41
CA ILE A 507 -16.91 -4.83 -14.55
C ILE A 507 -16.17 -5.36 -13.32
N PRO A 508 -15.60 -6.58 -13.37
CA PRO A 508 -14.92 -7.17 -12.21
C PRO A 508 -13.79 -6.27 -11.72
N PHE A 509 -13.68 -6.04 -10.42
CA PHE A 509 -12.72 -5.08 -9.83
C PHE A 509 -11.26 -5.34 -10.26
N THR A 510 -10.90 -6.59 -10.52
CA THR A 510 -9.57 -6.99 -11.01
C THR A 510 -9.23 -6.44 -12.39
N GLN A 511 -10.20 -5.90 -13.13
CA GLN A 511 -9.97 -5.20 -14.39
C GLN A 511 -9.63 -3.71 -14.23
N MET A 512 -9.70 -3.17 -13.01
CA MET A 512 -9.28 -1.81 -12.65
C MET A 512 -7.79 -1.74 -12.28
N LEU A 513 -7.16 -2.89 -12.09
CA LEU A 513 -5.80 -3.03 -11.59
C LEU A 513 -4.84 -3.59 -12.65
N ASP A 514 -3.56 -3.26 -12.52
CA ASP A 514 -2.50 -3.74 -13.38
C ASP A 514 -1.88 -5.08 -12.89
N GLY A 515 -0.87 -5.59 -13.61
CA GLY A 515 -0.12 -6.80 -13.24
C GLY A 515 0.74 -6.69 -11.97
N SER A 516 0.88 -5.49 -11.38
CA SER A 516 1.51 -5.20 -10.08
C SER A 516 0.51 -4.80 -8.98
N GLN A 517 -0.80 -4.91 -9.25
CA GLN A 517 -1.91 -4.53 -8.37
C GLN A 517 -2.06 -3.02 -8.12
N THR A 518 -1.48 -2.18 -8.98
CA THR A 518 -1.69 -0.72 -8.96
C THR A 518 -2.97 -0.34 -9.72
N LEU A 519 -3.61 0.76 -9.36
CA LEU A 519 -4.76 1.29 -10.08
C LEU A 519 -4.33 1.74 -11.49
N LEU A 520 -5.07 1.31 -12.52
CA LEU A 520 -4.75 1.60 -13.93
C LEU A 520 -4.73 3.10 -14.26
N SER A 521 -4.06 3.46 -15.35
CA SER A 521 -3.99 4.86 -15.84
C SER A 521 -5.35 5.38 -16.32
N ASN A 522 -5.51 6.70 -16.41
CA ASN A 522 -6.78 7.34 -16.83
C ASN A 522 -7.23 6.85 -18.22
N GLU A 523 -6.31 6.69 -19.17
CA GLU A 523 -6.61 6.16 -20.51
C GLU A 523 -7.13 4.72 -20.46
N GLU A 524 -6.49 3.87 -19.65
CA GLU A 524 -6.87 2.46 -19.49
C GLU A 524 -8.21 2.32 -18.74
N LEU A 525 -8.40 3.06 -17.65
CA LEU A 525 -9.65 3.08 -16.88
C LEU A 525 -10.81 3.57 -17.74
N LYS A 526 -10.67 4.70 -18.45
CA LYS A 526 -11.72 5.19 -19.36
C LYS A 526 -12.04 4.13 -20.41
N LYS A 527 -11.03 3.50 -21.01
CA LYS A 527 -11.19 2.43 -21.99
C LYS A 527 -11.95 1.21 -21.43
N LYS A 528 -11.81 0.86 -20.14
CA LYS A 528 -12.60 -0.21 -19.50
C LYS A 528 -14.09 0.14 -19.43
N PHE A 529 -14.42 1.39 -19.09
CA PHE A 529 -15.80 1.88 -19.03
C PHE A 529 -16.40 2.05 -20.44
N ASP A 530 -15.67 2.64 -21.38
CA ASP A 530 -16.06 2.79 -22.79
C ASP A 530 -16.40 1.42 -23.43
N GLN A 531 -15.55 0.41 -23.21
CA GLN A 531 -15.76 -0.97 -23.69
C GLN A 531 -17.01 -1.67 -23.12
N LYS A 532 -17.66 -1.06 -22.15
CA LYS A 532 -18.89 -1.55 -21.49
C LYS A 532 -20.09 -0.65 -21.78
N GLY A 533 -19.92 0.39 -22.60
CA GLY A 533 -20.92 1.43 -22.83
C GLY A 533 -21.32 2.12 -21.52
N ILE A 534 -20.34 2.44 -20.68
CA ILE A 534 -20.50 3.31 -19.52
C ILE A 534 -19.98 4.69 -19.91
N SER A 535 -20.84 5.71 -19.94
CA SER A 535 -20.38 7.10 -20.04
C SER A 535 -20.21 7.73 -18.66
N LEU A 536 -19.19 8.57 -18.50
CA LEU A 536 -18.96 9.37 -17.30
C LEU A 536 -19.93 10.57 -17.20
N ASP A 537 -20.48 11.02 -18.34
CA ASP A 537 -21.43 12.14 -18.41
C ASP A 537 -22.78 11.80 -17.76
N ASN A 538 -23.11 10.51 -17.73
CA ASN A 538 -24.34 9.97 -17.15
C ASN A 538 -24.10 9.55 -15.68
N PRO A 539 -25.16 9.51 -14.84
CA PRO A 539 -25.05 8.98 -13.49
C PRO A 539 -24.57 7.51 -13.46
N ILE A 540 -23.80 7.16 -12.44
CA ILE A 540 -23.24 5.81 -12.22
C ILE A 540 -23.44 5.43 -10.76
N VAL A 541 -23.87 4.19 -10.50
CA VAL A 541 -23.81 3.56 -9.16
C VAL A 541 -22.96 2.31 -9.24
N THR A 542 -22.24 2.01 -8.17
CA THR A 542 -21.40 0.80 -8.05
C THR A 542 -21.94 -0.15 -6.99
N SER A 543 -21.86 -1.46 -7.22
CA SER A 543 -22.16 -2.49 -6.21
C SER A 543 -21.20 -3.66 -6.34
N CYS A 544 -21.24 -4.60 -5.40
CA CYS A 544 -20.55 -5.88 -5.52
C CYS A 544 -21.27 -6.97 -4.74
N GLY A 545 -20.53 -7.85 -4.05
CA GLY A 545 -21.13 -8.77 -3.08
C GLY A 545 -21.63 -8.09 -1.81
N THR A 546 -20.88 -7.11 -1.30
CA THR A 546 -20.93 -6.67 0.11
C THR A 546 -20.38 -5.24 0.32
N GLY A 547 -20.59 -4.32 -0.63
CA GLY A 547 -20.08 -2.93 -0.58
C GLY A 547 -18.56 -2.77 -0.80
N VAL A 548 -17.72 -3.70 -0.31
CA VAL A 548 -16.25 -3.59 -0.29
C VAL A 548 -15.63 -3.34 -1.67
N THR A 549 -15.68 -4.32 -2.58
CA THR A 549 -15.02 -4.21 -3.90
C THR A 549 -15.72 -3.26 -4.87
N ALA A 550 -16.95 -2.80 -4.57
CA ALA A 550 -17.61 -1.72 -5.31
C ALA A 550 -16.81 -0.41 -5.21
N CYS A 551 -16.23 -0.15 -4.05
CA CYS A 551 -15.42 1.03 -3.78
C CYS A 551 -14.17 1.11 -4.67
N ILE A 552 -13.68 -0.01 -5.25
CA ILE A 552 -12.57 -0.04 -6.22
C ILE A 552 -13.03 0.52 -7.58
N LEU A 553 -14.29 0.31 -7.96
CA LEU A 553 -14.88 0.96 -9.14
C LEU A 553 -15.05 2.47 -8.89
N ALA A 554 -15.55 2.84 -7.72
CA ALA A 554 -15.68 4.25 -7.31
C ALA A 554 -14.32 4.97 -7.26
N LEU A 555 -13.27 4.32 -6.75
CA LEU A 555 -11.88 4.80 -6.75
C LEU A 555 -11.38 5.07 -8.19
N GLY A 556 -11.61 4.14 -9.11
CA GLY A 556 -11.26 4.31 -10.52
C GLY A 556 -12.06 5.39 -11.23
N LEU A 557 -13.32 5.61 -10.85
CA LEU A 557 -14.17 6.68 -11.40
C LEU A 557 -13.78 8.06 -10.84
N HIS A 558 -13.40 8.15 -9.57
CA HIS A 558 -12.88 9.37 -8.94
C HIS A 558 -11.58 9.84 -9.61
N ARG A 559 -10.66 8.91 -9.92
CA ARG A 559 -9.46 9.20 -10.72
C ARG A 559 -9.79 9.76 -12.13
N LEU A 560 -10.94 9.39 -12.70
CA LEU A 560 -11.46 9.95 -13.95
C LEU A 560 -12.24 11.29 -13.76
N GLY A 561 -12.21 11.86 -12.56
CA GLY A 561 -12.92 13.09 -12.19
C GLY A 561 -14.41 12.90 -11.86
N LYS A 562 -14.91 11.67 -11.85
CA LYS A 562 -16.30 11.36 -11.49
C LYS A 562 -16.41 11.05 -9.99
N ASN A 563 -16.46 12.11 -9.20
CA ASN A 563 -16.36 12.06 -7.74
C ASN A 563 -17.72 11.78 -7.04
N ASP A 564 -18.82 11.85 -7.79
CA ASP A 564 -20.24 11.78 -7.39
C ASP A 564 -20.83 10.34 -7.42
N VAL A 565 -20.00 9.31 -7.37
CA VAL A 565 -20.42 7.91 -7.58
C VAL A 565 -20.83 7.24 -6.26
N PRO A 566 -22.12 6.93 -6.05
CA PRO A 566 -22.56 6.13 -4.92
C PRO A 566 -22.10 4.66 -4.99
N VAL A 567 -21.98 4.07 -3.80
CA VAL A 567 -21.92 2.61 -3.60
C VAL A 567 -23.26 2.16 -3.03
N TYR A 568 -23.89 1.18 -3.69
CA TYR A 568 -25.02 0.43 -3.14
C TYR A 568 -24.48 -0.55 -2.08
N ASP A 569 -24.79 -0.26 -0.82
CA ASP A 569 -23.98 -0.77 0.30
C ASP A 569 -24.25 -2.23 0.63
N GLY A 570 -25.51 -2.57 0.93
CA GLY A 570 -25.97 -3.95 1.13
C GLY A 570 -25.71 -4.86 -0.07
N SER A 571 -25.58 -4.27 -1.27
CA SER A 571 -25.03 -4.91 -2.46
C SER A 571 -25.76 -6.23 -2.79
N TRP A 572 -25.09 -7.17 -3.47
CA TRP A 572 -25.71 -8.44 -3.83
C TRP A 572 -26.11 -9.33 -2.63
N THR A 573 -25.52 -9.16 -1.44
CA THR A 573 -25.92 -9.94 -0.26
C THR A 573 -27.31 -9.55 0.24
N GLU A 574 -27.64 -8.25 0.20
CA GLU A 574 -28.99 -7.77 0.46
C GLU A 574 -29.93 -8.14 -0.71
N TRP A 575 -29.64 -7.69 -1.93
CA TRP A 575 -30.50 -7.91 -3.10
C TRP A 575 -30.75 -9.40 -3.41
N GLY A 576 -29.70 -10.21 -3.40
CA GLY A 576 -29.78 -11.66 -3.63
C GLY A 576 -30.43 -12.41 -2.46
N GLY A 577 -30.53 -11.81 -1.27
CA GLY A 577 -31.22 -12.34 -0.09
C GLY A 577 -32.72 -12.07 -0.06
N HIS A 578 -33.17 -10.90 -0.55
CA HIS A 578 -34.61 -10.60 -0.69
C HIS A 578 -35.25 -11.55 -1.72
N GLN A 579 -36.25 -12.34 -1.32
CA GLN A 579 -36.83 -13.38 -2.19
C GLN A 579 -37.56 -12.78 -3.42
N ASP A 580 -38.32 -11.71 -3.21
CA ASP A 580 -39.13 -11.05 -4.24
C ASP A 580 -38.32 -10.13 -5.17
N ALA A 581 -37.07 -9.84 -4.83
CA ALA A 581 -36.21 -8.98 -5.64
C ALA A 581 -35.86 -9.66 -6.98
N PRO A 582 -36.13 -9.05 -8.15
CA PRO A 582 -35.89 -9.69 -9.43
C PRO A 582 -34.39 -9.92 -9.69
N VAL A 583 -34.07 -11.00 -10.39
CA VAL A 583 -32.70 -11.44 -10.67
C VAL A 583 -32.56 -11.69 -12.16
N SER A 584 -31.48 -11.18 -12.74
CA SER A 584 -31.03 -11.56 -14.08
C SER A 584 -29.86 -12.55 -13.97
N THR A 585 -29.80 -13.48 -14.91
CA THR A 585 -28.64 -14.35 -15.20
C THR A 585 -28.25 -14.14 -16.66
N SER A 586 -27.13 -14.70 -17.13
CA SER A 586 -26.75 -14.60 -18.55
C SER A 586 -27.38 -15.68 -19.44
N GLU A 587 -28.43 -16.36 -18.96
CA GLU A 587 -29.17 -17.43 -19.67
C GLU A 587 -30.64 -17.07 -19.91
N ALA A 588 -31.03 -15.81 -19.64
CA ALA A 588 -32.40 -15.27 -19.74
C ALA A 588 -32.43 -13.94 -20.51
#